data_AF-A0A411WTH1-F1
#
_entry.id   AF-A0A411WTH1-F1
#
_cell.length_a   1.000
_cell.length_b   1.000
_cell.length_c   1.000
_cell.angle_alpha   90.00
_cell.angle_beta   90.00
_cell.angle_gamma   90.00
#
_symmetry.space_group_name_H-M   'P 1'
#
loop_
_entity.id
_entity.type
_entity.pdbx_description
1 polymer ?
#
loop_
_entity_poly.entity_id
_entity_poly.type
_entity_poly.pdbx_seq_one_letter_code
_entity_poly.pdbx_strand_id
1 'polypeptide(L)' 'MSKFDRLEWTQKVAALNERIRGFQANPSQEQLELAINELRAYADAASAGMEIPPRFIAS' A
#
# COMPACT_ATOMS: atom_id res chain seq x y z
N MET A 1 11.46 13.59 -3.76
CA MET A 1 11.37 12.70 -2.56
C MET A 1 12.64 12.66 -1.69
N SER A 2 12.46 12.89 -0.39
CA SER A 2 13.49 12.71 0.65
C SER A 2 13.80 11.23 0.92
N LYS A 3 14.88 10.94 1.66
CA LYS A 3 15.18 9.58 2.14
C LYS A 3 14.09 9.06 3.09
N PHE A 4 13.53 9.92 3.93
CA PHE A 4 12.47 9.59 4.87
C PHE A 4 11.18 9.20 4.13
N ASP A 5 10.72 10.05 3.21
CA ASP A 5 9.55 9.75 2.36
C ASP A 5 9.68 8.42 1.61
N ARG A 6 10.88 8.10 1.10
CA ARG A 6 11.13 6.82 0.41
C ARG A 6 11.02 5.61 1.35
N LEU A 7 11.48 5.76 2.60
CA LEU A 7 11.37 4.70 3.61
C LEU A 7 9.90 4.48 3.98
N GLU A 8 9.16 5.55 4.25
CA GLU A 8 7.73 5.48 4.54
C GLU A 8 6.94 4.84 3.39
N TRP A 9 7.26 5.18 2.15
CA TRP A 9 6.68 4.52 0.98
C TRP A 9 6.95 3.03 0.93
N THR A 10 8.19 2.64 1.22
CA THR A 10 8.57 1.22 1.21
C THR A 10 7.80 0.45 2.28
N GLN A 11 7.60 1.04 3.45
CA GLN A 11 6.80 0.45 4.52
C GLN A 11 5.33 0.32 4.14
N LYS A 12 4.72 1.35 3.54
CA LYS A 12 3.33 1.30 3.08
C LYS A 12 3.10 0.24 2.00
N VAL A 13 4.01 0.13 1.04
CA VAL A 13 3.96 -0.91 0.00
C VAL A 13 4.15 -2.30 0.61
N ALA A 14 5.04 -2.46 1.59
CA ALA A 14 5.24 -3.74 2.27
C ALA A 14 3.99 -4.18 3.03
N ALA A 15 3.35 -3.27 3.78
CA ALA A 15 2.10 -3.53 4.50
C ALA A 15 0.97 -3.93 3.54
N LEU A 16 0.79 -3.19 2.44
CA LEU A 16 -0.19 -3.52 1.42
C LEU A 16 0.03 -4.93 0.82
N ASN A 17 1.27 -5.24 0.44
CA ASN A 17 1.61 -6.55 -0.10
C ASN A 17 1.38 -7.68 0.91
N GLU A 18 1.63 -7.44 2.19
CA GLU A 18 1.33 -8.41 3.24
C GLU A 18 -0.16 -8.68 3.37
N ARG A 19 -1.00 -7.64 3.33
CA ARG A 19 -2.47 -7.79 3.35
C ARG A 19 -3.00 -8.55 2.15
N ILE A 20 -2.50 -8.21 0.95
CA ILE A 20 -2.88 -8.93 -0.28
C ILE A 20 -2.46 -10.40 -0.20
N ARG A 21 -1.26 -10.71 0.30
CA ARG A 21 -0.84 -12.10 0.52
C ARG A 21 -1.72 -12.82 1.54
N GLY A 22 -2.11 -12.16 2.62
CA GLY A 22 -3.04 -12.70 3.62
C GLY A 22 -4.39 -13.07 3.00
N PHE A 23 -4.94 -12.19 2.16
CA PHE A 23 -6.15 -12.46 1.40
C PHE A 23 -5.99 -13.59 0.38
N GLN A 24 -4.87 -13.65 -0.35
CA GLN A 24 -4.60 -14.74 -1.29
C GLN A 24 -4.47 -16.10 -0.58
N ALA A 25 -3.87 -16.13 0.61
CA ALA A 25 -3.72 -17.34 1.41
C ALA A 25 -5.05 -17.79 2.05
N ASN A 26 -5.91 -16.84 2.43
CA ASN A 26 -7.23 -17.11 2.99
C ASN A 26 -8.25 -16.08 2.44
N PRO A 27 -8.94 -16.39 1.33
CA PRO A 27 -9.87 -15.47 0.70
C PRO A 27 -11.19 -15.42 1.46
N SER A 28 -11.19 -14.73 2.60
CA SER A 28 -12.39 -14.43 3.39
C SER A 28 -12.79 -12.97 3.22
N GLN A 29 -14.05 -12.66 3.52
CA GLN A 29 -14.55 -11.28 3.51
C GLN A 29 -13.75 -10.38 4.46
N GLU A 30 -13.36 -10.88 5.63
CA GLU A 30 -12.54 -10.14 6.58
C GLU A 30 -11.16 -9.78 5.99
N GLN A 31 -10.49 -10.73 5.33
CA GLN A 31 -9.19 -10.48 4.71
C GLN A 31 -9.30 -9.52 3.51
N LEU A 32 -10.40 -9.59 2.76
CA LEU A 32 -10.69 -8.65 1.68
C LEU A 32 -10.86 -7.23 2.22
N GLU A 33 -11.66 -7.04 3.26
CA GLU A 33 -11.87 -5.73 3.90
C GLU A 33 -10.56 -5.14 4.46
N LEU A 34 -9.71 -5.97 5.08
CA LEU A 34 -8.39 -5.56 5.54
C LEU A 34 -7.49 -5.09 4.38
N ALA A 35 -7.48 -5.81 3.26
CA ALA A 35 -6.72 -5.42 2.08
C ALA A 35 -7.25 -4.14 1.43
N ILE A 36 -8.58 -3.97 1.35
CA ILE A 36 -9.22 -2.75 0.83
C ILE A 36 -8.91 -1.54 1.71
N ASN A 37 -8.96 -1.69 3.02
CA ASN A 37 -8.63 -0.60 3.95
C ASN A 37 -7.17 -0.16 3.81
N GLU A 38 -6.25 -1.12 3.65
CA GLU A 38 -4.83 -0.80 3.41
C GLU A 38 -4.61 -0.12 2.04
N LEU A 39 -5.34 -0.55 1.00
CA LEU A 39 -5.33 0.11 -0.32
C LEU A 39 -5.79 1.57 -0.24
N ARG A 40 -6.85 1.85 0.54
CA ARG A 40 -7.33 3.22 0.77
C ARG A 40 -6.29 4.06 1.50
N ALA A 41 -5.68 3.53 2.56
CA ALA A 41 -4.62 4.22 3.29
C ALA A 41 -3.38 4.51 2.41
N TYR A 42 -3.07 3.62 1.47
CA TYR A 42 -2.04 3.83 0.45
C TYR A 42 -2.43 4.96 -0.51
N ALA A 43 -3.68 4.98 -0.99
CA ALA A 43 -4.18 6.02 -1.90
C ALA A 43 -4.27 7.39 -1.24
N ASP A 44 -4.70 7.47 0.03
CA ASP A 44 -4.74 8.70 0.79
C ASP A 44 -3.33 9.27 1.02
N ALA A 45 -2.36 8.41 1.31
CA ALA A 45 -0.96 8.81 1.42
C ALA A 45 -0.44 9.40 0.11
N ALA A 46 -0.74 8.78 -1.04
CA ALA A 46 -0.40 9.34 -2.35
C ALA A 46 -1.07 10.69 -2.59
N SER A 47 -2.34 10.82 -2.25
CA SER A 47 -3.12 12.06 -2.47
C SER A 47 -2.69 13.20 -1.54
N ALA A 48 -2.19 12.90 -0.35
CA ALA A 48 -1.76 13.89 0.64
C ALA A 48 -0.41 14.57 0.31
N GLY A 49 0.17 14.29 -0.86
CA GLY A 49 1.38 14.95 -1.35
C GLY A 49 2.67 14.16 -1.13
N MET A 50 2.59 12.91 -0.66
CA MET A 50 3.72 12.00 -0.84
C MET A 50 3.82 11.63 -2.32
N GLU A 51 4.90 12.05 -2.99
CA GLU A 51 5.17 11.62 -4.36
C GLU A 51 5.27 10.09 -4.43
N ILE A 52 4.47 9.41 -5.25
CA ILE A 52 4.62 7.96 -5.46
C ILE A 52 5.94 7.70 -6.21
N PRO A 53 6.80 6.78 -5.75
CA PRO A 53 8.01 6.43 -6.48
C PRO A 53 7.69 5.93 -7.89
N PRO A 54 8.38 6.38 -8.96
CA PRO A 54 8.06 6.03 -10.34
C PRO A 54 7.94 4.53 -10.61
N ARG A 55 8.70 3.70 -9.90
CA ARG A 55 8.65 2.23 -9.98
C ARG A 55 7.29 1.61 -9.57
N PHE A 56 6.42 2.38 -8.92
CA PHE A 56 5.09 1.95 -8.48
C PHE A 56 3.96 2.61 -9.28
N ILE A 57 4.28 3.49 -10.23
CA ILE A 57 3.31 4.07 -11.15
C ILE A 57 3.18 3.09 -12.32
N ALA A 58 1.97 2.59 -12.58
CA ALA A 58 1.70 1.81 -13.77
C ALA A 58 1.79 2.72 -15.00
N SER A 59 2.66 2.35 -15.96
CA SER A 59 2.86 3.05 -17.23
C SER A 59 1.67 2.94 -18.16
#